data_AF-A0A5B8UPW0-F1
#
_entry.id   AF-A0A5B8UPW0-F1
#
_cell.length_a   1.000
_cell.length_b   1.000
_cell.length_c   1.000
_cell.angle_alpha   90.00
_cell.angle_beta   90.00
_cell.angle_gamma   90.00
#
_symmetry.space_group_name_H-M   'P 1'
#
loop_
_entity.id
_entity.type
_entity.pdbx_description
1 polymer ?
#
loop_
_entity_poly.entity_id
_entity_poly.type
_entity_poly.pdbx_seq_one_letter_code
_entity_poly.pdbx_strand_id
1 'polypeptide(L)' 'MNGEARKLHLIEALLKVEDEKKLQEIEALLLQVSPKSSTGKRPEDFAGIWTEEEAEEIKKYIEEGCEQINHDDWK' A
#
# COMPACT_ATOMS: atom_id res chain seq x y z
N MET A 1 21.07 24.37 11.89
CA MET A 1 19.74 24.82 11.41
C MET A 1 18.73 23.73 11.71
N ASN A 2 17.65 24.06 12.42
CA ASN A 2 16.60 23.09 12.77
C ASN A 2 15.83 22.71 11.49
N GLY A 3 15.79 21.42 11.16
CA GLY A 3 15.13 20.92 9.94
C GLY A 3 13.63 21.21 9.90
N GLU A 4 12.98 21.33 11.06
CA GLU A 4 11.54 21.66 11.17
C GLU A 4 11.25 23.10 10.76
N ALA A 5 12.07 24.05 11.23
CA ALA A 5 11.95 25.45 10.82
C ALA A 5 12.11 25.63 9.30
N ARG A 6 13.00 24.84 8.69
CA ARG A 6 13.19 24.85 7.23
C ARG A 6 11.96 24.32 6.48
N LYS A 7 11.31 23.28 7.00
CA LYS A 7 10.07 22.74 6.41
C LYS A 7 8.93 23.76 6.48
N LEU A 8 8.77 24.43 7.61
CA LEU A 8 7.74 25.47 7.78
C LEU A 8 7.93 26.63 6.80
N HIS A 9 9.17 27.11 6.62
CA HIS A 9 9.46 28.18 5.65
C HIS A 9 9.15 27.76 4.20
N LEU A 10 9.42 26.50 3.84
CA LEU A 10 9.10 25.99 2.50
C LEU A 10 7.59 25.91 2.26
N ILE A 11 6.82 25.48 3.25
CA ILE A 11 5.35 25.44 3.17
C ILE A 11 4.79 26.86 2.99
N GLU A 12 5.27 27.83 3.76
CA GLU A 12 4.82 29.22 3.64
C GLU A 12 5.14 29.82 2.26
N ALA A 13 6.32 29.52 1.72
CA ALA A 13 6.70 29.94 0.37
C ALA A 13 5.79 29.30 -0.69
N LEU A 14 5.45 28.02 -0.54
CA LEU A 14 4.60 27.29 -1.48
C LEU A 14 3.17 27.83 -1.51
N LEU A 15 2.61 28.20 -0.34
CA LEU A 15 1.29 28.81 -0.23
C LEU A 15 1.16 30.15 -0.98
N LYS A 16 2.28 30.83 -1.24
CA LYS A 16 2.33 32.12 -1.95
C LYS A 16 2.53 31.96 -3.47
N VAL A 17 2.70 30.74 -3.97
CA VAL A 17 2.85 30.48 -5.41
C VAL A 17 1.46 30.36 -6.04
N GLU A 18 1.15 31.27 -6.97
CA GLU A 18 -0.12 31.28 -7.72
C GLU A 18 0.01 30.63 -9.11
N ASP A 19 1.24 30.29 -9.52
CA ASP A 19 1.54 29.71 -10.83
C ASP A 19 1.41 28.19 -10.79
N GLU A 20 0.31 27.69 -11.37
CA GLU A 20 -0.04 26.27 -11.41
C GLU A 20 1.05 25.39 -12.04
N LYS A 21 1.78 25.90 -13.05
CA LYS A 21 2.84 25.13 -13.71
C LYS A 21 4.01 24.89 -12.76
N LYS A 22 4.36 25.90 -11.96
CA LYS A 22 5.42 25.78 -10.95
C LYS A 22 5.00 24.88 -9.79
N LEU A 23 3.72 24.92 -9.40
CA LEU A 23 3.19 23.99 -8.40
C LEU A 23 3.31 22.54 -8.87
N GLN A 24 2.97 22.24 -10.13
CA GLN A 24 3.12 20.90 -10.71
C GLN A 24 4.57 20.42 -10.72
N GLU A 25 5.53 21.28 -11.06
CA GLU A 25 6.95 20.92 -11.03
C GLU A 25 7.42 20.59 -9.61
N ILE A 26 6.98 21.37 -8.62
CA ILE A 26 7.32 21.14 -7.21
C ILE A 26 6.69 19.84 -6.70
N GLU A 27 5.44 19.56 -7.06
CA GLU A 27 4.75 18.32 -6.72
C GLU A 27 5.47 17.09 -7.30
N ALA A 28 5.89 17.15 -8.57
CA ALA A 28 6.65 16.08 -9.20
C ALA A 28 7.98 15.79 -8.48
N LEU A 29 8.66 16.82 -8.00
CA LEU A 29 9.89 16.66 -7.21
C LEU A 29 9.61 16.03 -5.85
N LEU A 30 8.53 16.44 -5.16
CA LEU A 30 8.13 15.87 -3.88
C LEU A 30 7.78 14.38 -3.98
N LEU A 31 7.11 13.98 -5.06
CA LEU A 31 6.78 12.57 -5.31
C LEU A 31 8.03 11.69 -5.48
N GLN A 32 9.10 12.22 -6.07
CA GLN A 32 10.36 11.47 -6.26
C GLN A 32 11.12 11.23 -4.94
N VAL A 33 11.03 12.15 -3.99
CA VAL A 33 11.73 12.06 -2.70
C VAL A 33 10.88 11.46 -1.58
N SER A 34 9.55 11.43 -1.74
CA SER A 34 8.69 10.74 -0.79
C SER A 34 9.05 9.25 -0.77
N PRO A 35 9.28 8.65 0.41
CA PRO A 35 9.41 7.20 0.48
C PRO A 35 8.13 6.64 -0.11
N LYS A 36 8.25 5.80 -1.15
CA LYS A 36 7.10 5.04 -1.68
C LYS A 36 6.39 4.50 -0.45
N SER A 37 5.19 5.00 -0.17
CA SER A 37 4.36 4.37 0.84
C SER A 37 4.37 2.90 0.46
N SER A 38 4.72 2.03 1.40
CA SER A 38 4.77 0.59 1.13
C SER A 38 3.43 0.26 0.50
N THR A 39 3.42 0.05 -0.82
CA THR A 39 2.28 -0.49 -1.53
C THR A 39 1.91 -1.72 -0.71
N GLY A 40 0.70 -1.73 -0.15
CA GLY A 40 0.27 -2.81 0.74
C GLY A 40 0.67 -4.14 0.12
N LYS A 41 1.23 -5.04 0.94
CA LYS A 41 1.78 -6.32 0.46
C LYS A 41 0.81 -6.94 -0.52
N ARG A 42 1.26 -7.16 -1.75
CA ARG A 42 0.45 -7.76 -2.80
C ARG A 42 0.41 -9.28 -2.57
N PRO A 43 -0.64 -9.99 -3.01
CA PRO A 43 -0.71 -11.45 -2.91
C PRO A 43 0.53 -12.14 -3.49
N GLU A 44 1.09 -11.61 -4.57
CA GLU A 44 2.34 -12.09 -5.18
C GLU A 44 3.55 -12.03 -4.22
N ASP A 45 3.56 -11.09 -3.28
CA ASP A 45 4.61 -10.95 -2.27
C ASP A 45 4.55 -12.10 -1.22
N PHE A 46 3.50 -12.93 -1.25
CA PHE A 46 3.35 -14.13 -0.42
C PHE A 46 3.56 -15.45 -1.18
N ALA A 47 3.81 -15.40 -2.49
CA ALA A 47 4.05 -16.60 -3.30
C ALA A 47 5.40 -17.24 -2.92
N GLY A 48 5.38 -18.51 -2.50
CA GLY A 48 6.56 -19.26 -2.08
C GLY A 48 6.97 -19.07 -0.61
N ILE A 49 6.16 -18.40 0.21
CA ILE A 49 6.39 -18.30 1.66
C ILE A 49 6.02 -19.60 2.39
N TRP A 50 5.01 -20.31 1.91
CA TRP A 50 4.57 -21.56 2.52
C TRP A 50 5.23 -22.77 1.86
N THR A 51 5.68 -23.69 2.70
CA THR A 51 6.03 -25.04 2.30
C THR A 51 4.78 -25.81 1.86
N GLU A 52 4.97 -26.89 1.11
CA GLU A 52 3.86 -27.73 0.63
C GLU A 52 3.04 -28.30 1.81
N GLU A 53 3.71 -28.64 2.91
CA GLU A 53 3.08 -29.11 4.15
C GLU A 53 2.19 -28.02 4.78
N GLU A 54 2.71 -26.79 4.95
CA GLU A 54 1.95 -25.67 5.51
C GLU A 54 0.74 -25.29 4.63
N ALA A 55 0.91 -25.34 3.30
CA ALA A 55 -0.18 -25.07 2.37
C ALA A 55 -1.30 -26.12 2.50
N GLU A 56 -0.95 -27.38 2.70
CA GLU A 56 -1.93 -28.47 2.85
C GLU A 56 -2.65 -28.43 4.20
N GLU A 57 -1.95 -28.09 5.28
CA GLU A 57 -2.57 -27.84 6.59
C GLU A 57 -3.57 -26.69 6.52
N ILE A 58 -3.22 -25.58 5.86
CA ILE A 58 -4.12 -24.43 5.71
C ILE A 58 -5.35 -24.79 4.87
N LYS A 59 -5.20 -25.55 3.78
CA LYS A 59 -6.35 -26.06 3.01
C LYS A 59 -7.28 -26.89 3.90
N LYS A 60 -6.73 -27.80 4.69
CA LYS A 60 -7.49 -28.64 5.61
C LYS A 60 -8.27 -27.79 6.63
N TYR A 61 -7.64 -26.78 7.23
CA TYR A 61 -8.33 -25.87 8.15
C TYR A 61 -9.43 -25.05 7.48
N ILE A 62 -9.25 -24.62 6.23
CA ILE A 62 -10.28 -23.91 5.47
C ILE A 62 -11.45 -24.85 5.17
N GLU A 63 -11.17 -26.09 4.75
CA GLU A 63 -12.21 -27.08 4.43
C GLU A 63 -13.00 -27.52 5.66
N GLU A 64 -12.34 -27.69 6.81
CA GLU A 64 -12.98 -28.01 8.09
C GLU A 64 -13.72 -26.82 8.71
N GLY A 65 -13.25 -25.60 8.47
CA GLY A 65 -13.76 -24.38 9.09
C GLY A 65 -14.84 -23.64 8.29
N CYS A 66 -14.90 -23.82 6.97
CA CYS A 66 -15.90 -23.18 6.12
C CYS A 66 -17.09 -24.12 5.85
N GLU A 67 -18.29 -23.54 5.80
CA GLU A 67 -19.49 -24.26 5.38
C GLU A 67 -19.31 -24.78 3.96
N GLN A 68 -19.47 -26.09 3.79
CA GLN A 68 -19.40 -26.75 2.49
C GLN A 68 -20.64 -26.37 1.67
N ILE A 69 -20.45 -25.84 0.46
CA ILE A 69 -21.57 -25.51 -0.42
C ILE A 69 -22.27 -26.81 -0.82
N ASN A 70 -23.48 -27.02 -0.32
CA ASN A 70 -24.33 -28.11 -0.78
C ASN A 70 -24.96 -27.73 -2.13
N HIS A 71 -24.49 -28.33 -3.21
CA HIS A 71 -25.01 -28.05 -4.56
C HIS A 71 -26.49 -28.43 -4.74
N ASP A 72 -27.06 -29.25 -3.87
CA ASP A 72 -28.49 -29.60 -3.91
C ASP A 72 -29.37 -28.58 -3.15
N ASP A 73 -28.80 -27.65 -2.37
CA ASP A 73 -29.58 -26.57 -1.73
C ASP A 73 -30.05 -25.49 -2.72
N TRP A 74 -29.55 -25.52 -3.97
CA TRP A 74 -29.88 -24.57 -5.03
C TRP A 74 -30.72 -25.18 -6.18
N LYS A 75 -31.38 -26.32 -5.96
CA LYS A 75 -32.32 -26.93 -6.91
C LYS A 75 -33.78 -26.62 -6.60
#